data_AF-A0A438IY86-F1
#
_entry.id   AF-A0A438IY86-F1
#
_cell.length_a   1.000
_cell.length_b   1.000
_cell.length_c   1.000
_cell.angle_alpha   90.00
_cell.angle_beta   90.00
_cell.angle_gamma   90.00
#
_symmetry.space_group_name_H-M   'P 1'
#
loop_
_entity.id
_entity.type
_entity.pdbx_description
1 polymer ?
#
loop_
_entity_poly.entity_id
_entity_poly.type
_entity_poly.pdbx_seq_one_letter_code
_entity_poly.pdbx_strand_id
1 'polypeptide(L)'
;MLIGELVKWKGREFEYKNTLGLVKSIDFSSNKLTREIPKEVTDLLELVSLNFSRNNLTRLIPTTIGQLKSLDVLDLSQNQLIGEIPSSLSEIDRLSTLDLSNNNLSGKIPQGTQLQSFNASAYEGNPRLCGLPLLKKCPEDRATGAPNASSYEDKIQQDGNDMWFYVSIALGFIVGFWGVCGALLLNNTWRHSYFQFLNKIKDWLYVTTTINMARLWRSLQS
;
A
#
# COMPACT_ATOMS: atom_id res chain seq x y z
N MET A 1 -19.47 35.81 -18.36
CA MET A 1 -20.69 35.49 -17.59
C MET A 1 -20.41 34.15 -16.92
N LEU A 2 -20.06 34.15 -15.64
CA LEU A 2 -19.72 32.91 -14.92
C LEU A 2 -21.03 32.24 -14.50
N ILE A 3 -21.37 31.12 -15.16
CA ILE A 3 -22.54 30.33 -14.83
C ILE A 3 -22.19 29.57 -13.54
N GLY A 4 -22.85 29.92 -12.44
CA GLY A 4 -22.74 29.13 -11.20
C GLY A 4 -23.46 27.80 -11.38
N GLU A 5 -22.88 26.71 -10.89
CA GLU A 5 -23.55 25.41 -10.86
C GLU A 5 -24.32 25.24 -9.54
N LEU A 6 -25.57 24.80 -9.66
CA LEU A 6 -26.44 24.49 -8.53
C LEU A 6 -26.23 23.04 -8.09
N VAL A 7 -25.67 22.85 -6.90
CA VAL A 7 -25.43 21.55 -6.29
C VAL A 7 -26.43 21.33 -5.17
N LYS A 8 -27.20 20.24 -5.23
CA LYS A 8 -28.13 19.86 -4.17
C LYS A 8 -27.49 18.84 -3.23
N TRP A 9 -27.17 19.26 -2.01
CA TRP A 9 -26.59 18.42 -0.97
C TRP A 9 -27.46 18.38 0.28
N LYS A 10 -27.85 17.17 0.71
CA LYS A 10 -28.78 16.94 1.83
C LYS A 10 -30.06 17.80 1.76
N GLY A 11 -30.63 17.91 0.56
CA GLY A 11 -31.86 18.69 0.32
C GLY A 11 -31.66 20.21 0.29
N ARG A 12 -30.45 20.71 0.49
CA ARG A 12 -30.10 22.13 0.34
C ARG A 12 -29.40 22.37 -0.98
N GLU A 13 -29.77 23.45 -1.65
CA GLU A 13 -29.17 23.88 -2.91
C GLU A 13 -28.06 24.89 -2.62
N PHE A 14 -26.87 24.63 -3.16
CA PHE A 14 -25.69 25.44 -3.03
C PHE A 14 -25.27 25.89 -4.43
N GLU A 15 -25.20 27.20 -4.66
CA GLU A 15 -24.71 27.76 -5.91
C GLU A 15 -23.19 27.95 -5.77
N TYR A 16 -22.40 27.11 -6.44
CA TYR A 16 -20.95 27.21 -6.44
C TYR A 16 -20.50 28.20 -7.52
N LYS A 17 -19.90 29.31 -7.08
CA LYS A 17 -19.34 30.35 -7.95
C LYS A 17 -17.82 30.19 -7.97
N ASN A 18 -17.29 29.52 -9.00
CA ASN A 18 -15.88 29.48 -9.41
C ASN A 18 -14.81 29.25 -8.32
N THR A 19 -15.05 28.33 -7.38
CA THR A 19 -14.05 27.94 -6.37
C THR A 19 -13.09 26.85 -6.86
N LEU A 20 -13.31 26.30 -8.05
CA LEU A 20 -12.57 25.16 -8.60
C LEU A 20 -11.06 25.44 -8.75
N GLY A 21 -10.66 26.69 -9.05
CA GLY A 21 -9.24 27.07 -9.11
C GLY A 21 -8.51 27.05 -7.75
N LEU A 22 -9.24 27.08 -6.64
CA LEU A 22 -8.65 27.00 -5.29
C LEU A 22 -8.46 25.54 -4.84
N VAL A 23 -9.03 24.57 -5.54
CA VAL A 23 -8.94 23.16 -5.16
C VAL A 23 -7.56 22.63 -5.57
N LYS A 24 -6.68 22.52 -4.57
CA LYS A 24 -5.30 22.03 -4.75
C LYS A 24 -5.13 20.56 -4.41
N SER A 25 -5.99 20.00 -3.57
CA SER A 25 -5.91 18.61 -3.15
C SER A 25 -7.31 18.02 -3.03
N ILE A 26 -7.48 16.84 -3.59
CA ILE A 26 -8.67 16.00 -3.44
C ILE A 26 -8.22 14.67 -2.89
N ASP A 27 -8.73 14.32 -1.70
CA ASP A 27 -8.56 13.00 -1.10
C ASP A 27 -9.93 12.38 -0.86
N PHE A 28 -10.23 11.36 -1.67
CA PHE A 28 -11.40 10.50 -1.52
C PHE A 28 -10.99 9.05 -1.24
N SER A 29 -9.77 8.84 -0.76
CA SER A 29 -9.28 7.50 -0.46
C SER A 29 -10.11 6.80 0.61
N SER A 30 -10.07 5.47 0.64
CA SER A 30 -10.72 4.64 1.66
C SER A 30 -12.23 4.82 1.75
N ASN A 31 -12.89 4.91 0.60
CA ASN A 31 -14.34 5.05 0.50
C ASN A 31 -14.95 3.85 -0.25
N LYS A 32 -16.25 3.96 -0.55
CA LYS A 32 -17.00 2.99 -1.36
C LYS A 32 -17.40 3.59 -2.71
N LEU A 33 -16.59 4.49 -3.27
CA LEU A 33 -16.85 5.06 -4.59
C LEU A 33 -16.84 3.95 -5.64
N THR A 34 -17.77 4.02 -6.58
CA THR A 34 -17.95 3.01 -7.62
C THR A 34 -17.94 3.66 -9.00
N ARG A 35 -17.88 2.83 -10.05
CA ARG A 35 -17.91 3.25 -11.46
C ARG A 35 -16.60 3.93 -11.91
N GLU A 36 -16.65 5.22 -12.25
CA GLU A 36 -15.58 5.91 -12.96
C GLU A 36 -15.11 7.15 -12.23
N ILE A 37 -13.87 7.56 -12.53
CA ILE A 37 -13.37 8.87 -12.16
C ILE A 37 -14.06 9.87 -13.08
N PRO A 38 -14.84 10.84 -12.56
CA PRO A 38 -15.51 11.81 -13.40
C PRO A 38 -14.48 12.65 -14.15
N LYS A 39 -14.68 12.82 -15.46
CA LYS A 39 -13.77 13.58 -16.32
C LYS A 39 -13.65 15.04 -15.87
N GLU A 40 -14.65 15.57 -15.19
CA GLU A 40 -14.69 16.93 -14.66
C GLU A 40 -13.58 17.17 -13.62
N VAL A 41 -13.04 16.12 -13.00
CA VAL A 41 -11.83 16.24 -12.13
C VAL A 41 -10.62 16.71 -12.94
N THR A 42 -10.56 16.43 -14.24
CA THR A 42 -9.47 16.88 -15.11
C THR A 42 -9.58 18.35 -15.50
N ASP A 43 -10.71 19.01 -15.20
CA ASP A 43 -10.89 20.47 -15.41
C ASP A 43 -10.24 21.30 -14.28
N LEU A 44 -9.80 20.65 -13.20
CA LEU A 44 -9.10 21.27 -12.07
C LEU A 44 -7.61 21.47 -12.38
N LEU A 45 -7.29 22.34 -13.34
CA LEU A 45 -5.91 22.51 -13.86
C LEU A 45 -4.86 22.89 -12.80
N GLU A 46 -5.31 23.45 -11.69
CA GLU A 46 -4.49 23.88 -10.56
C GLU A 46 -4.31 22.81 -9.47
N LEU A 47 -4.88 21.61 -9.66
CA LEU A 47 -4.81 20.49 -8.72
C LEU A 47 -3.38 19.95 -8.61
N VAL A 48 -2.93 19.75 -7.37
CA VAL A 48 -1.58 19.29 -7.01
C VAL A 48 -1.60 17.84 -6.52
N SER A 49 -2.66 17.44 -5.82
CA SER A 49 -2.79 16.10 -5.28
C SER A 49 -4.16 15.51 -5.55
N LEU A 50 -4.19 14.30 -6.10
CA LEU A 50 -5.39 13.54 -6.37
C LEU A 50 -5.26 12.12 -5.82
N ASN A 51 -6.08 11.79 -4.82
CA ASN A 51 -6.11 10.47 -4.22
C ASN A 51 -7.52 9.86 -4.27
N PHE A 52 -7.63 8.75 -5.01
CA PHE A 52 -8.84 7.92 -5.11
C PHE A 52 -8.60 6.48 -4.62
N SER A 53 -7.49 6.22 -3.93
CA SER A 53 -7.12 4.85 -3.58
C SER A 53 -8.09 4.17 -2.63
N ARG A 54 -8.06 2.83 -2.60
CA ARG A 54 -8.91 2.02 -1.70
C ARG A 54 -10.40 2.32 -1.90
N ASN A 55 -10.86 2.21 -3.14
CA ASN A 55 -12.26 2.36 -3.55
C ASN A 55 -12.67 1.18 -4.46
N ASN A 56 -13.87 1.25 -5.05
CA ASN A 56 -14.41 0.24 -5.96
C ASN A 56 -14.60 0.81 -7.38
N LEU A 57 -13.68 1.67 -7.85
CA LEU A 57 -13.71 2.23 -9.21
C LEU A 57 -13.38 1.13 -10.23
N THR A 58 -14.20 0.96 -11.26
CA THR A 58 -14.15 -0.18 -12.20
C THR A 58 -13.90 0.20 -13.66
N ARG A 59 -13.94 1.48 -13.98
CA ARG A 59 -13.80 1.99 -15.35
C ARG A 59 -12.37 2.40 -15.66
N LEU A 60 -12.20 3.01 -16.84
CA LEU A 60 -10.90 3.44 -17.38
C LEU A 60 -10.41 4.69 -16.64
N ILE A 61 -9.10 4.89 -16.64
CA ILE A 61 -8.51 6.19 -16.29
C ILE A 61 -8.84 7.16 -17.44
N PRO A 62 -9.41 8.35 -17.18
CA PRO A 62 -9.73 9.32 -18.23
C PRO A 62 -8.48 9.71 -19.02
N THR A 63 -8.57 9.69 -20.36
CA THR A 63 -7.47 10.14 -21.21
C THR A 63 -7.18 11.64 -21.07
N THR A 64 -8.09 12.41 -20.49
CA THR A 64 -7.89 13.83 -20.18
C THR A 64 -7.04 14.07 -18.93
N ILE A 65 -6.63 13.04 -18.19
CA ILE A 65 -5.83 13.20 -16.95
C ILE A 65 -4.54 13.98 -17.18
N GLY A 66 -3.96 13.88 -18.39
CA GLY A 66 -2.78 14.63 -18.81
C GLY A 66 -2.92 16.15 -18.79
N GLN A 67 -4.15 16.69 -18.70
CA GLN A 67 -4.42 18.14 -18.60
C GLN A 67 -4.00 18.73 -17.24
N LEU A 68 -3.89 17.90 -16.20
CA LEU A 68 -3.55 18.32 -14.84
C LEU A 68 -2.04 18.62 -14.70
N LYS A 69 -1.55 19.66 -15.39
CA LYS A 69 -0.11 20.00 -15.44
C LYS A 69 0.50 20.40 -14.08
N SER A 70 -0.34 20.74 -13.10
CA SER A 70 0.11 21.07 -11.73
C SER A 70 0.22 19.85 -10.81
N LEU A 71 -0.20 18.67 -11.28
CA LEU A 71 -0.33 17.49 -10.44
C LEU A 71 1.04 16.91 -10.07
N ASP A 72 1.24 16.71 -8.78
CA ASP A 72 2.46 16.21 -8.14
C ASP A 72 2.24 14.79 -7.58
N VAL A 73 1.04 14.54 -7.05
CA VAL A 73 0.67 13.25 -6.44
C VAL A 73 -0.58 12.69 -7.10
N LEU A 74 -0.48 11.47 -7.62
CA LEU A 74 -1.60 10.68 -8.13
C LEU A 74 -1.59 9.28 -7.51
N ASP A 75 -2.60 8.98 -6.68
CA ASP A 75 -2.82 7.65 -6.12
C ASP A 75 -4.20 7.11 -6.53
N LEU A 76 -4.19 6.09 -7.39
CA LEU A 76 -5.36 5.36 -7.86
C LEU A 76 -5.32 3.89 -7.41
N SER A 77 -4.44 3.55 -6.48
CA SER A 77 -4.17 2.17 -6.07
C SER A 77 -5.38 1.51 -5.38
N GLN A 78 -5.40 0.18 -5.35
CA GLN A 78 -6.42 -0.60 -4.65
C GLN A 78 -7.85 -0.23 -5.12
N ASN A 79 -8.04 -0.33 -6.42
CA ASN A 79 -9.34 -0.19 -7.10
C ASN A 79 -9.54 -1.38 -8.05
N GLN A 80 -10.49 -1.28 -8.96
CA GLN A 80 -10.79 -2.30 -9.98
C GLN A 80 -10.67 -1.69 -11.39
N LEU A 81 -9.84 -0.65 -11.56
CA LEU A 81 -9.68 0.08 -12.82
C LEU A 81 -9.20 -0.86 -13.92
N ILE A 82 -9.69 -0.66 -15.14
CA ILE A 82 -9.42 -1.50 -16.30
C ILE A 82 -8.79 -0.72 -17.45
N GLY A 83 -8.30 -1.45 -18.45
CA GLY A 83 -7.75 -0.89 -19.68
C GLY A 83 -6.30 -0.45 -19.54
N GLU A 84 -5.82 0.27 -20.55
CA GLU A 84 -4.42 0.72 -20.61
C GLU A 84 -4.19 1.98 -19.78
N ILE A 85 -2.95 2.16 -19.34
CA ILE A 85 -2.52 3.44 -18.76
C ILE A 85 -2.51 4.46 -19.91
N PRO A 86 -3.31 5.55 -19.84
CA PRO A 86 -3.40 6.50 -20.93
C PRO A 86 -2.04 7.18 -21.15
N SER A 87 -1.59 7.23 -22.40
CA SER A 87 -0.31 7.87 -22.76
C SER A 87 -0.25 9.33 -22.33
N SER A 88 -1.39 10.03 -22.29
CA SER A 88 -1.48 11.41 -21.81
C SER A 88 -1.04 11.60 -20.35
N LEU A 89 -1.06 10.55 -19.52
CA LEU A 89 -0.51 10.61 -18.15
C LEU A 89 0.98 10.96 -18.15
N SER A 90 1.70 10.59 -19.22
CA SER A 90 3.10 10.97 -19.40
C SER A 90 3.32 12.47 -19.60
N GLU A 91 2.29 13.22 -19.96
CA GLU A 91 2.39 14.66 -20.21
C GLU A 91 2.33 15.50 -18.92
N ILE A 92 2.17 14.87 -17.75
CA ILE A 92 2.17 15.53 -16.43
C ILE A 92 3.59 15.59 -15.90
N ASP A 93 4.40 16.52 -16.39
CA ASP A 93 5.84 16.66 -16.11
C ASP A 93 6.23 16.86 -14.63
N ARG A 94 5.27 17.24 -13.78
CA ARG A 94 5.48 17.53 -12.35
C ARG A 94 5.23 16.37 -11.41
N LEU A 95 4.83 15.21 -11.93
CA LEU A 95 4.41 14.09 -11.10
C LEU A 95 5.60 13.50 -10.33
N SER A 96 5.63 13.64 -9.00
CA SER A 96 6.66 13.05 -8.13
C SER A 96 6.21 11.73 -7.50
N THR A 97 4.91 11.54 -7.34
CA THR A 97 4.34 10.34 -6.71
C THR A 97 3.23 9.77 -7.58
N LEU A 98 3.38 8.50 -7.93
CA LEU A 98 2.40 7.73 -8.69
C LEU A 98 2.21 6.36 -8.01
N ASP A 99 0.95 5.98 -7.79
CA ASP A 99 0.60 4.61 -7.44
C ASP A 99 -0.67 4.17 -8.19
N LEU A 100 -0.51 3.17 -9.06
CA LEU A 100 -1.55 2.51 -9.84
C LEU A 100 -1.70 1.04 -9.44
N SER A 101 -1.06 0.62 -8.35
CA SER A 101 -0.98 -0.77 -7.94
C SER A 101 -2.34 -1.35 -7.56
N ASN A 102 -2.45 -2.67 -7.60
CA ASN A 102 -3.64 -3.41 -7.16
C ASN A 102 -4.91 -2.94 -7.90
N ASN A 103 -4.87 -3.01 -9.23
CA ASN A 103 -5.98 -2.75 -10.14
C ASN A 103 -6.08 -3.89 -11.18
N ASN A 104 -6.89 -3.72 -12.22
CA ASN A 104 -6.99 -4.65 -13.34
C ASN A 104 -6.54 -3.99 -14.66
N LEU A 105 -5.52 -3.11 -14.58
CA LEU A 105 -4.92 -2.46 -15.73
C LEU A 105 -4.20 -3.47 -16.63
N SER A 106 -4.13 -3.13 -17.92
CA SER A 106 -3.63 -4.00 -18.98
C SER A 106 -2.71 -3.27 -19.94
N GLY A 107 -2.02 -4.02 -20.78
CA GLY A 107 -1.18 -3.45 -21.84
C GLY A 107 0.23 -3.09 -21.38
N LYS A 108 0.95 -2.39 -22.25
CA LYS A 108 2.36 -2.00 -22.04
C LYS A 108 2.42 -0.66 -21.32
N ILE A 109 3.24 -0.56 -20.29
CA ILE A 109 3.53 0.74 -19.64
C ILE A 109 4.18 1.69 -20.68
N PRO A 110 3.67 2.93 -20.85
CA PRO A 110 4.17 3.85 -21.88
C PRO A 110 5.68 4.09 -21.79
N GLN A 111 6.41 3.79 -22.88
CA GLN A 111 7.87 3.87 -22.92
C GLN A 111 8.39 5.25 -23.28
N GLY A 112 9.62 5.57 -22.84
CA GLY A 112 10.26 6.87 -23.14
C GLY A 112 9.60 8.04 -22.39
N THR A 113 8.86 7.73 -21.33
CA THR A 113 8.14 8.70 -20.51
C THR A 113 8.62 8.65 -19.07
N GLN A 114 8.30 9.68 -18.29
CA GLN A 114 8.54 9.67 -16.85
C GLN A 114 7.85 8.52 -16.10
N LEU A 115 6.83 7.87 -16.70
CA LEU A 115 6.17 6.73 -16.06
C LEU A 115 7.17 5.59 -15.77
N GLN A 116 8.23 5.47 -16.57
CA GLN A 116 9.26 4.45 -16.36
C GLN A 116 10.27 4.76 -15.24
N SER A 117 10.29 6.00 -14.73
CA SER A 117 11.18 6.37 -13.62
C SER A 117 10.63 5.96 -12.25
N PHE A 118 9.32 5.71 -12.14
CA PHE A 118 8.70 5.24 -10.91
C PHE A 118 9.06 3.78 -10.62
N ASN A 119 9.01 3.39 -9.34
CA ASN A 119 9.30 2.04 -8.90
C ASN A 119 8.28 1.03 -9.46
N ALA A 120 8.70 -0.22 -9.66
CA ALA A 120 7.84 -1.33 -10.05
C ALA A 120 6.63 -1.50 -9.13
N SER A 121 6.80 -1.24 -7.82
CA SER A 121 5.73 -1.31 -6.82
C SER A 121 4.51 -0.45 -7.16
N ALA A 122 4.70 0.70 -7.82
CA ALA A 122 3.61 1.57 -8.28
C ALA A 122 2.68 0.91 -9.31
N TYR A 123 3.10 -0.20 -9.91
CA TYR A 123 2.39 -0.89 -10.99
C TYR A 123 2.01 -2.33 -10.64
N GLU A 124 2.49 -2.85 -9.51
CA GLU A 124 2.25 -4.22 -9.05
C GLU A 124 0.77 -4.52 -8.81
N GLY A 125 0.42 -5.80 -8.72
CA GLY A 125 -0.98 -6.20 -8.52
C GLY A 125 -1.90 -5.93 -9.72
N ASN A 126 -1.36 -5.65 -10.91
CA ASN A 126 -2.09 -5.55 -12.18
C ASN A 126 -1.80 -6.77 -13.08
N PRO A 127 -2.70 -7.78 -13.16
CA PRO A 127 -2.40 -9.07 -13.77
C PRO A 127 -2.12 -9.03 -15.28
N ARG A 128 -2.59 -8.00 -16.00
CA ARG A 128 -2.45 -7.87 -17.47
C ARG A 128 -1.49 -6.77 -17.91
N LEU A 129 -0.95 -5.99 -16.96
CA LEU A 129 0.04 -4.95 -17.24
C LEU A 129 1.42 -5.59 -17.48
N CYS A 130 2.25 -4.99 -18.33
CA CYS A 130 3.58 -5.46 -18.70
C CYS A 130 4.51 -4.31 -19.14
N GLY A 131 5.81 -4.59 -19.27
CA GLY A 131 6.82 -3.61 -19.67
C GLY A 131 7.45 -2.90 -18.48
N LEU A 132 8.64 -2.31 -18.69
CA LEU A 132 9.39 -1.59 -17.66
C LEU A 132 8.53 -0.49 -17.02
N PRO A 133 8.57 -0.32 -15.68
CA PRO A 133 9.51 -0.93 -14.72
C PRO A 133 9.17 -2.37 -14.27
N LEU A 134 8.05 -2.95 -14.70
CA LEU A 134 7.75 -4.36 -14.41
C LEU A 134 8.66 -5.27 -15.24
N LEU A 135 9.24 -6.31 -14.62
CA LEU A 135 10.06 -7.32 -15.31
C LEU A 135 9.25 -8.24 -16.24
N LYS A 136 7.92 -8.11 -16.22
CA LYS A 136 7.01 -8.89 -17.05
C LYS A 136 7.07 -8.40 -18.50
N LYS A 137 7.52 -9.27 -19.41
CA LYS A 137 7.58 -9.01 -20.85
C LYS A 137 6.20 -8.93 -21.49
N CYS A 138 6.03 -8.02 -22.45
CA CYS A 138 4.79 -7.89 -23.21
C CYS A 138 4.72 -8.91 -24.36
N PRO A 139 3.51 -9.33 -24.80
CA PRO A 139 3.34 -10.30 -25.88
C PRO A 139 4.00 -9.89 -27.21
N GLU A 140 3.99 -8.59 -27.54
CA GLU A 140 4.58 -8.05 -28.77
C GLU A 140 6.09 -8.26 -28.84
N ASP A 141 6.78 -8.21 -27.70
CA ASP A 141 8.23 -8.41 -27.62
C ASP A 141 8.63 -9.90 -27.79
N ARG A 142 7.65 -10.82 -27.93
CA ARG A 142 7.89 -12.25 -28.22
C ARG A 142 7.90 -12.55 -29.73
N ALA A 143 7.36 -11.67 -30.56
CA ALA A 143 7.16 -11.93 -32.00
C ALA A 143 8.40 -11.63 -32.88
N THR A 144 9.42 -10.95 -32.35
CA THR A 144 10.65 -10.60 -33.07
C THR A 144 11.86 -11.51 -32.78
N GLY A 145 11.64 -12.70 -32.19
CA GLY A 145 12.67 -13.71 -32.01
C GLY A 145 12.35 -15.03 -32.73
N ALA A 146 13.10 -15.36 -33.78
CA ALA A 146 13.18 -16.72 -34.33
C ALA A 146 13.69 -17.72 -33.25
N PRO A 147 13.45 -19.04 -33.41
CA PRO A 147 13.28 -19.95 -32.28
C PRO A 147 14.60 -20.38 -31.61
N ASN A 148 14.43 -20.77 -30.35
CA ASN A 148 15.32 -21.54 -29.48
C ASN A 148 16.43 -20.79 -28.75
N ALA A 149 16.13 -20.40 -27.51
CA ALA A 149 16.97 -20.75 -26.37
C ALA A 149 16.13 -20.78 -25.09
N SER A 150 16.02 -22.00 -24.55
CA SER A 150 15.70 -22.37 -23.17
C SER A 150 14.34 -22.01 -22.57
N SER A 151 13.48 -23.01 -22.56
CA SER A 151 12.77 -23.40 -21.34
C SER A 151 13.81 -23.65 -20.24
N TYR A 152 13.99 -22.70 -19.32
CA TYR A 152 14.47 -23.00 -17.97
C TYR A 152 13.31 -22.74 -17.02
N GLU A 153 12.95 -23.81 -16.30
CA GLU A 153 12.00 -23.79 -15.21
C GLU A 153 12.35 -22.70 -14.20
N ASP A 154 11.30 -21.99 -13.80
CA ASP A 154 11.10 -21.37 -12.51
C ASP A 154 12.05 -21.89 -11.40
N LYS A 155 13.10 -21.12 -11.06
CA LYS A 155 13.68 -21.04 -9.71
C LYS A 155 14.38 -19.70 -9.48
N ILE A 156 13.79 -18.92 -8.57
CA ILE A 156 14.45 -18.06 -7.56
C ILE A 156 15.29 -16.89 -8.11
N GLN A 157 14.65 -15.72 -8.15
CA GLN A 157 15.28 -14.49 -7.68
C GLN A 157 14.27 -13.77 -6.78
N GLN A 158 13.93 -14.43 -5.67
CA GLN A 158 13.27 -13.77 -4.56
C GLN A 158 14.38 -13.24 -3.66
N ASP A 159 14.29 -11.95 -3.36
CA ASP A 159 15.11 -11.21 -2.42
C ASP A 159 15.61 -12.11 -1.27
N GLY A 160 16.92 -12.34 -1.26
CA GLY A 160 17.59 -13.36 -0.44
C GLY A 160 17.57 -13.06 1.07
N ASN A 161 16.91 -12.00 1.52
CA ASN A 161 16.77 -11.68 2.93
C ASN A 161 15.53 -12.28 3.58
N ASP A 162 14.40 -12.34 2.88
CA ASP A 162 13.13 -12.71 3.53
C ASP A 162 13.05 -14.20 3.86
N MET A 163 13.46 -15.07 2.93
CA MET A 163 13.40 -16.53 3.16
C MET A 163 14.35 -16.97 4.27
N TRP A 164 15.58 -16.42 4.32
CA TRP A 164 16.55 -16.73 5.37
C TRP A 164 16.11 -16.17 6.73
N PHE A 165 15.44 -15.03 6.75
CA PHE A 165 14.86 -14.46 7.97
C PHE A 165 13.78 -15.38 8.56
N TYR A 166 12.81 -15.83 7.74
CA TYR A 166 11.77 -16.76 8.23
C TYR A 166 12.33 -18.12 8.66
N VAL A 167 13.34 -18.64 7.94
CA VAL A 167 14.03 -19.87 8.36
C VAL A 167 14.75 -19.68 9.70
N SER A 168 15.38 -18.52 9.92
CA SER A 168 16.04 -18.21 11.20
C SER A 168 15.05 -18.10 12.36
N ILE A 169 13.88 -17.48 12.14
CA ILE A 169 12.80 -17.39 13.14
C ILE A 169 12.25 -18.78 13.46
N ALA A 170 11.99 -19.59 12.43
CA ALA A 170 11.46 -20.93 12.61
C ALA A 170 12.43 -21.83 13.39
N LEU A 171 13.72 -21.80 13.05
CA LEU A 171 14.76 -22.54 13.79
C LEU A 171 14.90 -22.03 15.22
N GLY A 172 14.90 -20.70 15.42
CA GLY A 172 14.94 -20.09 16.74
C GLY A 172 13.75 -20.49 17.62
N PHE A 173 12.55 -20.54 17.05
CA PHE A 173 11.36 -20.98 17.75
C PHE A 173 11.43 -22.46 18.10
N ILE A 174 11.89 -23.32 17.19
CA ILE A 174 12.02 -24.76 17.46
C ILE A 174 13.04 -24.99 18.58
N VAL A 175 14.24 -24.39 18.50
CA VAL A 175 15.29 -24.58 19.51
C VAL A 175 14.89 -23.97 20.86
N GLY A 176 14.33 -22.76 20.86
CA GLY A 176 13.93 -22.07 22.10
C GLY A 176 12.73 -22.72 22.77
N PHE A 177 11.67 -22.99 22.01
CA PHE A 177 10.43 -23.55 22.54
C PHE A 177 10.62 -25.02 22.95
N TRP A 178 11.23 -25.86 22.11
CA TRP A 178 11.41 -27.28 22.43
C TRP A 178 12.60 -27.55 23.35
N GLY A 179 13.63 -26.70 23.35
CA GLY A 179 14.72 -26.80 24.32
C GLY A 179 14.24 -26.55 25.75
N VAL A 180 13.44 -25.49 25.95
CA VAL A 180 12.92 -25.14 27.28
C VAL A 180 11.72 -26.01 27.66
N CYS A 181 10.68 -26.10 26.81
CA CYS A 181 9.50 -26.91 27.12
C CYS A 181 9.83 -28.41 27.12
N GLY A 182 10.71 -28.88 26.23
CA GLY A 182 11.13 -30.29 26.21
C GLY A 182 11.92 -30.69 27.46
N ALA A 183 12.87 -29.85 27.91
CA ALA A 183 13.59 -30.08 29.17
C ALA A 183 12.65 -30.08 30.39
N LEU A 184 11.60 -29.24 30.38
CA LEU A 184 10.59 -29.19 31.43
C LEU A 184 9.60 -30.37 31.38
N LEU A 185 9.33 -30.96 30.21
CA LEU A 185 8.42 -32.10 30.05
C LEU A 185 9.09 -33.45 30.34
N LEU A 186 10.40 -33.57 30.14
CA LEU A 186 11.13 -34.84 30.33
C LEU A 186 11.57 -35.08 31.78
N ASN A 187 11.69 -34.02 32.60
CA ASN A 187 12.18 -34.17 33.97
C ASN A 187 11.23 -33.53 35.00
N ASN A 188 10.54 -34.39 35.74
CA ASN A 188 9.60 -34.00 36.80
C ASN A 188 10.24 -33.12 37.88
N THR A 189 11.54 -33.27 38.13
CA THR A 189 12.29 -32.47 39.12
C THR A 189 12.55 -31.04 38.61
N TRP A 190 12.87 -30.89 37.31
CA TRP A 190 13.14 -29.59 36.70
C TRP A 190 11.87 -28.76 36.59
N ARG A 191 10.75 -29.41 36.26
CA ARG A 191 9.42 -28.80 36.27
C ARG A 191 9.12 -28.17 37.62
N HIS A 192 9.33 -28.90 38.72
CA HIS A 192 9.01 -28.40 40.05
C HIS A 192 9.90 -27.22 40.46
N SER A 193 11.22 -27.33 40.24
CA SER A 193 12.17 -26.24 40.54
C SER A 193 11.88 -24.97 39.73
N TYR A 194 11.49 -25.12 38.46
CA TYR A 194 11.10 -24.00 37.60
C TYR A 194 9.84 -23.29 38.11
N PHE A 195 8.79 -24.04 38.47
CA PHE A 195 7.58 -23.45 39.04
C PHE A 195 7.81 -22.78 40.40
N GLN A 196 8.66 -23.36 41.25
CA GLN A 196 9.05 -22.74 42.52
C GLN A 196 9.78 -21.40 42.30
N PHE A 197 10.66 -21.33 41.31
CA PHE A 197 11.35 -20.10 40.94
C PHE A 197 10.38 -19.02 40.46
N LEU A 198 9.43 -19.35 39.56
CA LEU A 198 8.42 -18.40 39.09
C LEU A 198 7.54 -17.88 40.22
N ASN A 199 7.14 -18.75 41.16
CA ASN A 199 6.37 -18.34 42.34
C ASN A 199 7.17 -17.35 43.20
N LYS A 200 8.46 -17.58 43.43
CA LYS A 200 9.32 -16.64 44.17
C LYS A 200 9.43 -15.28 43.47
N ILE A 201 9.56 -15.26 42.14
CA ILE A 201 9.56 -14.00 41.38
C ILE A 201 8.23 -13.27 41.56
N LYS A 202 7.11 -13.98 41.39
CA LYS A 202 5.77 -13.40 41.52
C LYS A 202 5.56 -12.79 42.91
N ASP A 203 5.95 -13.50 43.96
CA ASP A 203 5.83 -13.02 45.34
C ASP A 203 6.71 -11.80 45.58
N TRP A 204 7.96 -11.80 45.08
CA TRP A 204 8.85 -10.65 45.17
C TRP A 204 8.28 -9.42 44.45
N LEU A 205 7.71 -9.60 43.27
CA LEU A 205 7.11 -8.54 42.47
C LEU A 205 5.84 -7.99 43.13
N TYR A 206 5.01 -8.87 43.69
CA TYR A 206 3.82 -8.50 44.47
C TYR A 206 4.17 -7.69 45.72
N VAL A 207 5.16 -8.13 46.49
CA VAL A 207 5.63 -7.39 47.69
C VAL A 207 6.25 -6.05 47.30
N THR A 208 7.05 -6.01 46.23
CA THR A 208 7.69 -4.76 45.77
C THR A 208 6.65 -3.76 45.27
N THR A 209 5.66 -4.21 44.49
CA THR A 209 4.58 -3.35 44.00
C THR A 209 3.68 -2.84 45.11
N THR A 210 3.30 -3.70 46.06
CA THR A 210 2.49 -3.29 47.22
C THR A 210 3.22 -2.30 48.13
N ILE A 211 4.51 -2.51 48.41
CA ILE A 211 5.34 -1.57 49.20
C ILE A 211 5.48 -0.22 48.47
N ASN A 212 5.79 -0.24 47.17
CA ASN A 212 5.96 0.99 46.41
C ASN A 212 4.64 1.75 46.25
N MET A 213 3.51 1.07 46.03
CA MET A 213 2.19 1.71 46.05
C MET A 213 1.87 2.33 47.42
N ALA A 214 2.15 1.63 48.53
CA ALA A 214 1.90 2.15 49.87
C ALA A 214 2.78 3.37 50.18
N ARG A 215 4.04 3.38 49.72
CA ARG A 215 4.93 4.55 49.82
C ARG A 215 4.42 5.73 48.99
N LEU A 216 3.98 5.49 47.75
CA LEU A 216 3.41 6.52 46.87
C LEU A 216 2.15 7.14 47.48
N TRP A 217 1.24 6.33 48.02
CA TRP A 217 0.02 6.82 48.68
C TRP A 217 0.31 7.71 49.89
N ARG A 218 1.30 7.37 50.73
CA ARG A 218 1.71 8.22 51.87
C ARG A 218 2.31 9.55 51.43
N SER A 219 3.09 9.55 50.35
CA SER A 219 3.69 10.74 49.75
C SER A 219 2.66 11.71 49.16
N LEU A 220 1.48 11.23 48.76
CA LEU A 220 0.40 12.06 48.21
C LEU A 220 -0.49 12.68 49.29
N GLN A 221 -0.36 12.26 50.56
CA GLN A 221 -1.23 12.66 51.66
C GLN A 221 -0.49 13.49 52.74
N SER A 222 0.80 13.78 52.52
CA SER A 222 1.64 14.74 53.25
C SER A 222 1.84 16.00 52.43
#